data_AF-A0A4R4L817-F1
#
_entry.id   AF-A0A4R4L817-F1
#
_cell.length_a   1.000
_cell.length_b   1.000
_cell.length_c   1.000
_cell.angle_alpha   90.00
_cell.angle_beta   90.00
_cell.angle_gamma   90.00
#
_symmetry.space_group_name_H-M   'P 1'
#
loop_
_entity.id
_entity.type
_entity.pdbx_description
1 polymer ?
#
loop_
_entity_poly.entity_id
_entity_poly.type
_entity_poly.pdbx_seq_one_letter_code
_entity_poly.pdbx_strand_id
1 'polypeptide(L)'
;MHDDILSRAVTAFVWGDPPRSWPSSDPAAVTRLFGDGGAELVQRITALLAELDQVPPDDDLVVYGDRIEQALESNHPELTKPAREALARRYTFGWR
;
A
#
# COMPACT_ATOMS: atom_id res chain seq x y z
N MET A 1 1.32 -10.90 -14.86
CA MET A 1 2.50 -11.41 -14.14
C MET A 1 2.65 -10.51 -12.93
N HIS A 2 2.61 -11.05 -11.71
CA HIS A 2 2.65 -10.22 -10.50
C HIS A 2 4.08 -9.74 -10.24
N ASP A 3 4.22 -8.50 -9.77
CA ASP A 3 5.47 -7.97 -9.21
C ASP A 3 5.47 -8.29 -7.71
N ASP A 4 5.94 -9.50 -7.39
CA ASP A 4 5.99 -10.02 -6.02
C ASP A 4 6.92 -9.19 -5.12
N ILE A 5 7.96 -8.56 -5.70
CA ILE A 5 8.90 -7.71 -4.98
C ILE A 5 8.20 -6.42 -4.56
N LEU A 6 7.55 -5.73 -5.50
CA LEU A 6 6.77 -4.53 -5.18
C LEU A 6 5.64 -4.84 -4.20
N SER A 7 4.93 -5.96 -4.41
CA SER A 7 3.84 -6.39 -3.52
C SER A 7 4.31 -6.61 -2.08
N ARG A 8 5.46 -7.27 -1.90
CA ARG A 8 6.05 -7.47 -0.58
C ARG A 8 6.55 -6.15 0.02
N ALA A 9 7.11 -5.26 -0.79
CA ALA A 9 7.53 -3.93 -0.36
C ALA A 9 6.35 -3.07 0.11
N VAL A 10 5.23 -3.09 -0.61
CA VAL A 10 3.97 -2.44 -0.20
C VAL A 10 3.49 -2.98 1.14
N THR A 11 3.49 -4.29 1.31
CA THR A 11 3.06 -4.92 2.57
C THR A 11 3.95 -4.50 3.74
N ALA A 12 5.28 -4.50 3.55
CA ALA A 12 6.23 -4.03 4.55
C ALA A 12 6.14 -2.53 4.81
N PHE A 13 5.86 -1.73 3.79
CA PHE A 13 5.64 -0.30 3.94
C PHE A 13 4.41 0.00 4.79
N VAL A 14 3.32 -0.75 4.59
CA VAL A 14 2.07 -0.54 5.32
C VAL A 14 2.15 -1.05 6.75
N TRP A 15 2.62 -2.29 6.94
CA TRP A 15 2.60 -2.95 8.25
C TRP A 15 3.90 -2.78 9.03
N GLY A 16 4.97 -2.30 8.40
CA GLY A 16 6.30 -2.29 8.98
C GLY A 16 6.97 -3.67 8.98
N ASP A 17 8.21 -3.67 9.45
CA ASP A 17 8.98 -4.88 9.74
C ASP A 17 9.73 -4.63 11.08
N PRO A 18 9.47 -5.37 12.18
CA PRO A 18 8.42 -6.38 12.31
C PRO A 18 7.01 -5.77 12.11
N PRO A 19 6.01 -6.61 11.72
CA PRO A 19 4.65 -6.14 11.48
C PRO A 19 4.00 -5.53 12.72
N ARG A 20 3.34 -4.39 12.54
CA ARG A 20 2.57 -3.66 13.55
C ARG A 20 1.09 -4.04 13.46
N SER A 21 0.34 -3.78 14.53
CA SER A 21 -1.10 -4.07 14.58
C SER A 21 -1.98 -3.05 13.85
N TRP A 22 -1.41 -1.95 13.38
CA TRP A 22 -2.11 -0.90 12.65
C TRP A 22 -1.34 -0.51 11.38
N PRO A 23 -2.04 -0.22 10.27
CA PRO A 23 -1.41 0.21 9.04
C PRO A 23 -0.86 1.64 9.21
N SER A 24 0.31 1.88 8.64
CA SER A 24 1.01 3.18 8.65
C SER A 24 1.82 3.33 7.36
N SER A 25 2.60 4.39 7.23
CA SER A 25 3.68 4.48 6.23
C SER A 25 5.03 4.28 6.91
N ASP A 26 5.74 3.21 6.58
CA ASP A 26 7.09 2.90 7.07
C ASP A 26 8.08 2.69 5.91
N PRO A 27 8.61 3.78 5.32
CA PRO A 27 9.63 3.68 4.28
C PRO A 27 10.91 2.96 4.76
N ALA A 28 11.23 3.09 6.04
CA ALA A 28 12.44 2.49 6.61
C ALA A 28 12.35 0.96 6.69
N ALA A 29 11.15 0.40 6.87
CA ALA A 29 10.92 -1.04 6.77
C ALA A 29 11.26 -1.58 5.37
N VAL A 30 10.91 -0.84 4.31
CA VAL A 30 11.25 -1.22 2.93
C VAL A 30 12.76 -1.19 2.71
N THR A 31 13.44 -0.09 3.09
CA THR A 31 14.90 0.00 2.95
C THR A 31 15.63 -1.08 3.74
N ARG A 32 15.14 -1.44 4.93
CA ARG A 32 15.75 -2.50 5.74
C ARG A 32 15.62 -3.88 5.11
N LEU A 33 14.47 -4.18 4.51
CA LEU A 33 14.21 -5.48 3.91
C LEU A 33 14.86 -5.68 2.54
N PHE A 34 14.97 -4.62 1.75
CA PHE A 34 15.41 -4.69 0.35
C PHE A 34 16.78 -4.05 0.08
N GLY A 35 17.41 -3.46 1.10
CA GLY A 35 18.74 -2.86 1.00
C GLY A 35 18.78 -1.73 -0.03
N ASP A 36 19.80 -1.75 -0.89
CA ASP A 36 20.04 -0.70 -1.90
C ASP A 36 18.88 -0.53 -2.90
N GLY A 37 18.14 -1.61 -3.19
CA GLY A 37 16.94 -1.56 -4.04
C GLY A 37 15.70 -0.99 -3.33
N GLY A 38 15.76 -0.82 -2.01
CA GLY A 38 14.62 -0.33 -1.22
C GLY A 38 14.24 1.11 -1.55
N ALA A 39 15.20 1.97 -1.90
CA ALA A 39 14.91 3.37 -2.23
C ALA A 39 14.04 3.50 -3.49
N GLU A 40 14.32 2.71 -4.53
CA GLU A 40 13.50 2.68 -5.75
C GLU A 40 12.10 2.14 -5.47
N LEU A 41 11.99 1.11 -4.64
CA LEU A 41 10.69 0.56 -4.21
C LEU A 41 9.87 1.60 -3.44
N VAL A 42 10.50 2.36 -2.53
CA VAL A 42 9.83 3.46 -1.82
C VAL A 42 9.33 4.54 -2.79
N GLN A 43 10.11 4.88 -3.83
CA GLN A 43 9.66 5.83 -4.85
C GLN A 43 8.45 5.31 -5.62
N ARG A 44 8.47 4.04 -6.06
CA ARG A 44 7.32 3.40 -6.72
C ARG A 44 6.09 3.40 -5.82
N ILE A 45 6.24 3.05 -4.54
CA ILE A 45 5.14 3.06 -3.56
C ILE A 45 4.60 4.49 -3.37
N THR A 46 5.48 5.49 -3.33
CA THR A 46 5.06 6.90 -3.19
C THR A 46 4.24 7.36 -4.40
N ALA A 47 4.61 6.93 -5.61
CA ALA A 47 3.82 7.20 -6.81
C ALA A 47 2.43 6.55 -6.73
N LEU A 48 2.34 5.29 -6.29
CA LEU A 48 1.05 4.61 -6.05
C LEU A 48 0.17 5.41 -5.07
N LEU A 49 0.74 5.89 -3.97
CA LEU A 49 -0.01 6.69 -2.99
C LEU A 49 -0.49 8.00 -3.58
N ALA A 50 0.33 8.69 -4.38
CA ALA A 50 -0.07 9.93 -5.04
C ALA A 50 -1.24 9.72 -6.02
N GLU A 51 -1.29 8.58 -6.71
CA GLU A 51 -2.42 8.19 -7.54
C GLU A 51 -3.68 7.91 -6.70
N LEU A 52 -3.53 7.18 -5.59
CA LEU A 52 -4.65 6.88 -4.68
C LEU A 52 -5.19 8.10 -3.94
N ASP A 53 -4.36 9.09 -3.65
CA ASP A 53 -4.78 10.36 -3.06
C ASP A 53 -5.71 11.16 -4.00
N GLN A 54 -5.80 10.81 -5.28
CA GLN A 54 -6.79 11.36 -6.22
C GLN A 54 -8.17 10.70 -6.12
N VAL A 55 -8.28 9.56 -5.42
CA VAL A 55 -9.57 8.90 -5.18
C VAL A 55 -10.32 9.70 -4.11
N PRO A 56 -11.52 10.25 -4.42
CA PRO A 56 -12.26 11.02 -3.44
C PRO A 56 -12.60 10.19 -2.20
N PRO A 57 -12.36 10.72 -0.98
CA PRO A 57 -12.75 10.03 0.24
C PRO A 57 -14.27 9.83 0.31
N ASP A 58 -14.69 8.75 0.96
CA ASP A 58 -16.09 8.44 1.24
C ASP A 58 -16.30 8.36 2.76
N ASP A 59 -17.45 8.80 3.24
CA ASP A 59 -17.81 8.73 4.67
C ASP A 59 -18.00 7.27 5.11
N ASP A 60 -18.41 6.40 4.18
CA ASP A 60 -18.42 4.96 4.40
C ASP A 60 -17.03 4.38 4.09
N LEU A 61 -16.27 4.09 5.15
CA LEU A 61 -14.92 3.52 5.05
C LEU A 61 -14.89 2.16 4.36
N VAL A 62 -15.99 1.38 4.39
CA VAL A 62 -16.06 0.10 3.66
C VAL A 62 -16.11 0.38 2.16
N VAL A 63 -17.01 1.27 1.74
CA VAL A 63 -17.14 1.69 0.34
C VAL A 63 -15.85 2.35 -0.15
N TYR A 64 -15.21 3.16 0.69
CA TYR A 64 -13.94 3.79 0.35
C TYR A 64 -12.83 2.75 0.13
N GLY A 65 -12.72 1.76 1.02
CA GLY A 65 -11.77 0.65 0.88
C GLY A 65 -11.96 -0.14 -0.41
N ASP A 66 -13.21 -0.48 -0.73
CA ASP A 66 -13.55 -1.22 -1.96
C ASP A 66 -13.20 -0.41 -3.22
N ARG A 67 -13.41 0.91 -3.21
CA ARG A 67 -13.00 1.78 -4.33
C ARG A 67 -11.49 1.83 -4.50
N ILE A 68 -10.73 1.93 -3.41
CA ILE A 68 -9.27 1.89 -3.45
C ILE A 68 -8.78 0.54 -4.00
N GLU A 69 -9.35 -0.59 -3.55
CA GLU A 69 -8.99 -1.91 -4.05
C GLU A 69 -9.31 -2.07 -5.55
N GLN A 70 -10.49 -1.61 -6.00
CA GLN A 70 -10.87 -1.63 -7.42
C GLN A 70 -9.97 -0.76 -8.30
N ALA A 71 -9.59 0.43 -7.81
CA ALA A 71 -8.65 1.31 -8.51
C ALA A 71 -7.28 0.64 -8.65
N LEU A 72 -6.77 0.03 -7.58
CA LEU A 72 -5.52 -0.72 -7.60
C LEU A 72 -5.59 -1.96 -8.50
N GLU A 73 -6.71 -2.67 -8.51
CA GLU A 73 -6.89 -3.84 -9.37
C GLU A 73 -6.89 -3.46 -10.86
N SER A 74 -7.50 -2.32 -11.19
CA SER A 74 -7.60 -1.85 -12.58
C SER A 74 -6.29 -1.26 -13.08
N ASN A 75 -5.62 -0.45 -12.25
CA ASN A 75 -4.43 0.33 -12.66
C ASN A 75 -3.10 -0.39 -12.36
N HIS A 76 -3.08 -1.27 -11.36
CA HIS A 76 -1.90 -2.01 -10.91
C HIS A 76 -2.16 -3.52 -10.78
N PRO A 77 -2.53 -4.22 -11.88
CA PRO A 77 -2.75 -5.67 -11.87
C PRO A 77 -1.49 -6.48 -11.52
N GLU A 78 -0.31 -5.86 -11.52
CA GLU A 78 0.92 -6.44 -11.02
C GLU A 78 0.95 -6.61 -9.49
N LEU A 79 0.15 -5.85 -8.74
CA LEU A 79 0.06 -5.99 -7.29
C LEU A 79 -0.78 -7.20 -6.91
N THR A 80 -0.25 -8.00 -5.99
CA THR A 80 -1.00 -9.11 -5.40
C THR A 80 -2.15 -8.59 -4.53
N LYS A 81 -3.20 -9.42 -4.36
CA LYS A 81 -4.36 -9.08 -3.51
C LYS A 81 -3.97 -8.60 -2.10
N PRO A 82 -3.06 -9.27 -1.35
CA PRO A 82 -2.66 -8.80 -0.02
C PRO A 82 -2.02 -7.41 -0.01
N ALA A 83 -1.26 -7.05 -1.06
CA ALA A 83 -0.66 -5.73 -1.18
C ALA A 83 -1.73 -4.65 -1.42
N ARG A 84 -2.73 -4.94 -2.26
CA ARG A 84 -3.87 -4.04 -2.49
C ARG A 84 -4.72 -3.85 -1.24
N GLU A 85 -5.03 -4.94 -0.54
CA GLU A 85 -5.74 -4.91 0.75
C GLU A 85 -4.97 -4.10 1.79
N ALA A 86 -3.64 -4.22 1.85
CA ALA A 86 -2.80 -3.44 2.77
C ALA A 86 -2.94 -1.93 2.48
N LEU A 87 -2.88 -1.52 1.21
CA LEU A 87 -3.09 -0.13 0.82
C LEU A 87 -4.50 0.34 1.17
N ALA A 88 -5.55 -0.41 0.81
CA ALA A 88 -6.93 -0.08 1.18
C ALA A 88 -7.08 0.12 2.70
N ARG A 89 -6.53 -0.81 3.50
CA ARG A 89 -6.53 -0.72 4.97
C ARG A 89 -5.88 0.55 5.50
N ARG A 90 -4.79 1.02 4.87
CA ARG A 90 -4.14 2.28 5.24
C ARG A 90 -5.09 3.47 5.07
N TYR A 91 -5.86 3.52 3.99
CA TYR A 91 -6.80 4.61 3.70
C TYR A 91 -8.08 4.56 4.53
N THR A 92 -8.49 3.36 4.96
CA THR A 92 -9.71 3.17 5.76
C THR A 92 -9.44 3.07 7.26
N PHE A 93 -8.18 3.23 7.71
CA PHE A 93 -7.86 3.18 9.12
C PHE A 93 -8.21 4.50 9.78
N GLY A 94 -9.45 4.61 10.26
CA GLY A 94 -9.87 5.69 11.13
C GLY A 94 -9.27 5.51 12.53
N TRP A 95 -8.39 6.42 12.96
CA TRP A 95 -8.13 6.61 14.39
C TRP A 95 -9.44 7.11 15.02
N ARG A 96 -9.99 6.32 15.94
CA ARG A 96 -11.14 6.69 16.74
C ARG A 96 -10.69 7.45 17.97
#